data_AF-A5DSF7-F1
#
_entry.id   AF-A5DSF7-F1
#
_cell.length_a   1.000
_cell.length_b   1.000
_cell.length_c   1.000
_cell.angle_alpha   90.00
_cell.angle_beta   90.00
_cell.angle_gamma   90.00
#
_symmetry.space_group_name_H-M   'P 1'
#
loop_
_entity.id
_entity.type
_entity.pdbx_description
1 polymer ?
#
loop_
_entity_poly.entity_id
_entity_poly.type
_entity_poly.pdbx_seq_one_letter_code
_entity_poly.pdbx_strand_id
1 'polypeptide(L)'
;MSASASSASPASPTAAAAAATTTSSLATKKPQVQQPKWHQPTRASAASELSPLRIYNSLTRSKDEFISLQPGQVTWYSCGPTVYDHSHMGHARNYVSTDICRRILQDYFGYNVKFIQNVTDIDDKIIIAARQQYLFDEKIASVYTEKNDELTNQSKVYLQYYIEKNLPEFSGDVEKDFLNWTKSIKQI
;
A
#
# COMPACT_ATOMS: atom_id res chain seq x y z
N MET A 1 -14.08 63.55 -24.81
CA MET A 1 -13.28 63.23 -26.01
C MET A 1 -13.21 61.73 -26.13
N SER A 2 -13.97 61.19 -27.07
CA SER A 2 -14.12 59.77 -27.41
C SER A 2 -13.01 59.31 -28.34
N ALA A 3 -12.47 58.11 -28.13
CA ALA A 3 -11.82 57.30 -29.16
C ALA A 3 -11.86 55.83 -28.67
N SER A 4 -12.86 55.04 -29.06
CA SER A 4 -12.96 54.25 -30.29
C SER A 4 -11.94 53.10 -30.35
N ALA A 5 -12.44 51.90 -30.06
CA ALA A 5 -11.78 50.64 -30.33
C ALA A 5 -11.74 50.35 -31.84
N SER A 6 -10.63 49.80 -32.35
CA SER A 6 -10.58 49.16 -33.66
C SER A 6 -10.01 47.75 -33.54
N SER A 7 -10.86 46.79 -33.89
CA SER A 7 -10.62 45.36 -34.04
C SER A 7 -9.64 45.04 -35.17
N ALA A 8 -8.66 44.17 -34.90
CA ALA A 8 -7.86 43.50 -35.94
C ALA A 8 -8.21 42.01 -35.98
N SER A 9 -8.63 41.54 -37.15
CA SER A 9 -8.95 40.14 -37.46
C SER A 9 -7.70 39.23 -37.45
N PRO A 10 -7.82 37.94 -37.12
CA PRO A 10 -6.72 36.98 -37.23
C PRO A 10 -6.59 36.45 -38.67
N ALA A 11 -5.36 36.39 -39.16
CA ALA A 11 -5.01 35.75 -40.43
C ALA A 11 -4.95 34.22 -40.27
N SER A 12 -5.56 33.50 -41.22
CA SER A 12 -5.58 32.04 -41.30
C SER A 12 -4.19 31.44 -41.54
N PRO A 13 -3.82 30.32 -40.88
CA PRO A 13 -2.61 29.58 -41.22
C PRO A 13 -2.83 28.70 -42.45
N THR A 14 -1.97 28.87 -43.45
CA THR A 14 -1.86 28.04 -44.65
C THR A 14 -1.42 26.61 -44.30
N ALA A 15 -2.12 25.63 -44.86
CA ALA A 15 -1.87 24.21 -44.72
C ALA A 15 -0.55 23.81 -45.41
N ALA A 16 0.44 23.38 -44.62
CA ALA A 16 1.60 22.64 -45.10
C ALA A 16 1.34 21.13 -44.94
N ALA A 17 1.35 20.40 -46.05
CA ALA A 17 1.17 18.96 -46.09
C ALA A 17 2.33 18.24 -45.38
N ALA A 18 2.05 17.60 -44.24
CA ALA A 18 3.00 16.75 -43.54
C ALA A 18 2.99 15.35 -44.16
N ALA A 19 4.13 14.93 -44.72
CA ALA A 19 4.34 13.56 -45.17
C ALA A 19 4.33 12.60 -43.96
N ALA A 20 3.38 11.65 -43.96
CA ALA A 20 3.28 10.61 -42.95
C ALA A 20 4.49 9.66 -43.06
N THR A 21 5.50 9.89 -42.22
CA THR A 21 6.59 8.95 -42.02
C THR A 21 6.13 7.91 -41.01
N THR A 22 5.67 6.76 -41.50
CA THR A 22 5.38 5.57 -40.69
C THR A 22 6.67 5.10 -40.02
N THR A 23 6.95 5.61 -38.83
CA THR A 23 7.99 5.07 -37.95
C THR A 23 7.42 3.83 -37.30
N SER A 24 7.73 2.67 -37.89
CA SER A 24 7.51 1.37 -37.26
C SER A 24 8.31 1.33 -35.96
N SER A 25 7.63 1.53 -34.83
CA SER A 25 8.24 1.33 -33.51
C SER A 25 8.45 -0.18 -33.33
N LEU A 26 9.66 -0.64 -33.62
CA LEU A 26 10.11 -1.95 -33.16
C LEU A 26 10.08 -1.96 -31.63
N ALA A 27 9.00 -2.52 -31.08
CA ALA A 27 8.87 -2.79 -29.66
C ALA A 27 9.98 -3.78 -29.27
N THR A 28 11.07 -3.27 -28.73
CA THR A 28 12.13 -4.08 -28.13
C THR A 28 11.53 -4.77 -26.90
N LYS A 29 11.33 -6.09 -27.03
CA LYS A 29 10.87 -6.95 -25.94
C LYS A 29 11.85 -6.77 -24.77
N LYS A 30 11.40 -6.18 -23.66
CA LYS A 30 12.23 -6.02 -22.45
C LYS A 30 12.90 -7.37 -22.14
N PRO A 31 14.21 -7.41 -21.88
CA PRO A 31 14.88 -8.66 -21.56
C PRO A 31 14.19 -9.31 -20.37
N GLN A 32 13.71 -10.54 -20.55
CA GLN A 32 13.15 -11.30 -19.44
C GLN A 32 14.29 -11.59 -18.47
N VAL A 33 14.14 -11.13 -17.24
CA VAL A 33 15.08 -11.42 -16.15
C VAL A 33 15.13 -12.93 -15.98
N GLN A 34 16.26 -13.54 -16.38
CA GLN A 34 16.51 -14.95 -16.14
C GLN A 34 17.04 -15.12 -14.73
N GLN A 35 16.42 -16.02 -13.98
CA GLN A 35 16.87 -16.36 -12.64
C GLN A 35 18.24 -17.05 -12.71
N PRO A 36 19.15 -16.79 -11.75
CA PRO A 36 20.42 -17.51 -11.70
C PRO A 36 20.18 -19.00 -11.47
N LYS A 37 21.13 -19.83 -11.92
CA LYS A 37 21.10 -21.26 -11.64
C LYS A 37 21.23 -21.49 -10.13
N TRP A 38 20.28 -22.20 -9.55
CA TRP A 38 20.34 -22.61 -8.15
C TRP A 38 21.30 -23.79 -7.97
N HIS A 39 22.05 -23.77 -6.87
CA HIS A 39 22.96 -24.84 -6.48
C HIS A 39 22.62 -25.29 -5.05
N GLN A 40 22.31 -26.57 -4.88
CA GLN A 40 21.99 -27.13 -3.57
C GLN A 40 23.25 -27.19 -2.70
N PRO A 41 23.20 -26.74 -1.43
CA PRO A 41 24.30 -26.91 -0.50
C PRO A 41 24.58 -28.39 -0.21
N THR A 42 25.84 -28.73 0.04
CA THR A 42 26.23 -30.08 0.45
C THR A 42 26.02 -30.25 1.96
N ARG A 43 25.40 -31.37 2.36
CA ARG A 43 25.23 -31.72 3.77
C ARG A 43 26.60 -32.09 4.37
N ALA A 44 27.01 -31.38 5.43
CA ALA A 44 28.33 -31.57 6.05
C ALA A 44 28.41 -32.75 7.05
N SER A 45 27.29 -33.27 7.57
CA SER A 45 27.29 -34.37 8.53
C SER A 45 26.13 -35.36 8.33
N ALA A 46 26.33 -36.59 8.81
CA ALA A 46 25.30 -37.63 8.81
C ALA A 46 24.09 -37.22 9.67
N ALA A 47 22.93 -37.72 9.21
CA ALA A 47 21.57 -37.33 9.55
C ALA A 47 21.30 -36.95 11.02
N SER A 48 20.63 -35.82 11.20
CA SER A 48 19.73 -35.60 12.33
C SER A 48 18.69 -36.73 12.35
N GLU A 49 18.34 -37.23 13.55
CA GLU A 49 17.27 -38.21 13.81
C GLU A 49 15.87 -37.69 13.37
N LEU A 50 15.74 -36.39 13.04
CA LEU A 50 14.50 -35.77 12.59
C LEU A 50 14.26 -35.96 11.10
N SER A 51 12.99 -35.93 10.71
CA SER A 51 12.59 -35.90 9.30
C SER A 51 13.24 -34.72 8.56
N PRO A 52 13.71 -34.90 7.32
CA PRO A 52 14.38 -33.82 6.58
C PRO A 52 13.43 -32.65 6.34
N LEU A 53 13.81 -31.47 6.82
CA LEU A 53 13.08 -30.22 6.58
C LEU A 53 13.13 -29.87 5.10
N ARG A 54 11.96 -29.65 4.49
CA ARG A 54 11.84 -29.19 3.11
C ARG A 54 11.12 -27.85 3.06
N ILE A 55 11.71 -26.88 2.36
CA ILE A 55 11.18 -25.52 2.23
C ILE A 55 10.84 -25.27 0.76
N TYR A 56 9.73 -24.56 0.52
CA TYR A 56 9.41 -24.11 -0.82
C TYR A 56 10.37 -23.01 -1.25
N ASN A 57 11.13 -23.27 -2.30
CA ASN A 57 12.13 -22.36 -2.83
C ASN A 57 11.57 -21.65 -4.05
N SER A 58 11.33 -20.34 -3.94
CA SER A 58 10.78 -19.53 -5.04
C SER A 58 11.68 -19.48 -6.28
N LEU A 59 12.99 -19.73 -6.13
CA LEU A 59 13.95 -19.74 -7.25
C LEU A 59 13.78 -20.96 -8.16
N THR A 60 13.55 -22.14 -7.56
CA THR A 60 13.34 -23.42 -8.26
C THR A 60 11.86 -23.74 -8.46
N ARG A 61 10.97 -23.08 -7.71
CA ARG A 61 9.52 -23.34 -7.62
C ARG A 61 9.19 -24.76 -7.14
N SER A 62 10.09 -25.38 -6.40
CA SER A 62 9.94 -26.72 -5.81
C SER A 62 10.15 -26.70 -4.31
N LYS A 63 9.75 -27.80 -3.64
CA LYS A 63 10.12 -28.06 -2.25
C LYS A 63 11.51 -28.68 -2.22
N ASP A 64 12.50 -27.88 -1.87
CA ASP A 64 13.89 -28.33 -1.79
C ASP A 64 14.23 -28.69 -0.35
N GLU A 65 15.20 -29.58 -0.18
CA GLU A 65 15.72 -29.90 1.14
C GLU A 65 16.45 -28.69 1.73
N PHE A 66 16.14 -28.36 2.99
CA PHE A 66 16.81 -27.27 3.69
C PHE A 66 18.10 -27.78 4.31
N ILE A 67 19.22 -27.26 3.81
CA ILE A 67 20.56 -27.55 4.30
C ILE A 67 21.19 -26.21 4.71
N SER A 68 21.59 -26.11 5.98
CA SER A 68 22.26 -24.92 6.50
C SER A 68 23.67 -24.80 5.95
N LEU A 69 24.12 -23.55 5.73
CA LEU A 69 25.48 -23.27 5.27
C LEU A 69 26.53 -23.66 6.34
N GLN A 70 26.22 -23.37 7.61
CA GLN A 70 26.96 -23.84 8.76
C GLN A 70 26.09 -24.82 9.55
N PRO A 71 26.58 -26.02 9.90
CA PRO A 71 25.78 -27.02 10.60
C PRO A 71 25.10 -26.46 11.86
N GLY A 72 23.79 -26.67 11.94
CA GLY A 72 22.97 -26.23 13.08
C GLY A 72 22.70 -24.72 13.16
N GLN A 73 23.24 -23.91 12.25
CA GLN A 73 23.06 -22.44 12.25
C GLN A 73 22.28 -21.96 11.04
N VAL A 74 21.33 -21.06 11.26
CA VAL A 74 20.49 -20.47 10.22
C VAL A 74 20.58 -18.96 10.31
N THR A 75 21.13 -18.32 9.28
CA THR A 75 21.05 -16.86 9.11
C THR A 75 19.87 -16.54 8.19
N TRP A 76 18.89 -15.80 8.71
CA TRP A 76 17.65 -15.51 8.00
C TRP A 76 17.38 -14.01 7.96
N TYR A 77 17.24 -13.46 6.75
CA TYR A 77 16.77 -12.10 6.51
C TYR A 77 15.31 -12.08 6.05
N SER A 78 14.53 -11.14 6.58
CA SER A 78 13.17 -10.83 6.12
C SER A 78 13.01 -9.33 5.89
N CYS A 79 12.32 -8.94 4.82
CA CYS A 79 12.01 -7.54 4.58
C CYS A 79 11.03 -7.03 5.65
N GLY A 80 11.35 -5.90 6.28
CA GLY A 80 10.45 -5.21 7.20
C GLY A 80 9.64 -4.10 6.53
N PRO A 81 8.96 -3.27 7.33
CA PRO A 81 8.01 -2.28 6.82
C PRO A 81 8.72 -1.03 6.27
N THR A 82 8.05 -0.37 5.33
CA THR A 82 8.26 1.04 5.04
C THR A 82 7.35 1.86 5.95
N VAL A 83 7.94 2.69 6.82
CA VAL A 83 7.23 3.37 7.92
C VAL A 83 6.56 4.68 7.49
N TYR A 84 5.78 4.65 6.40
CA TYR A 84 5.03 5.83 5.93
C TYR A 84 3.62 5.95 6.53
N ASP A 85 3.07 4.85 7.07
CA ASP A 85 1.73 4.76 7.65
C ASP A 85 1.67 3.64 8.71
N HIS A 86 0.55 3.54 9.42
CA HIS A 86 0.26 2.50 10.38
C HIS A 86 0.25 1.10 9.76
N SER A 87 0.62 0.11 10.56
CA SER A 87 0.62 -1.28 10.11
C SER A 87 -0.79 -1.82 9.92
N HIS A 88 -1.05 -2.47 8.79
CA HIS A 88 -2.32 -3.13 8.48
C HIS A 88 -2.21 -4.67 8.63
N MET A 89 -3.34 -5.37 8.49
CA MET A 89 -3.43 -6.83 8.68
C MET A 89 -2.52 -7.64 7.75
N GLY A 90 -2.12 -7.08 6.61
CA GLY A 90 -1.16 -7.71 5.71
C GLY A 90 0.23 -7.81 6.33
N HIS A 91 0.68 -6.76 7.03
CA HIS A 91 1.93 -6.80 7.80
C HIS A 91 1.84 -7.81 8.94
N ALA A 92 0.74 -7.79 9.70
CA ALA A 92 0.52 -8.73 10.80
C ALA A 92 0.59 -10.19 10.33
N ARG A 93 -0.07 -10.54 9.21
CA ARG A 93 -0.02 -11.88 8.62
C ARG A 93 1.42 -12.29 8.30
N ASN A 94 2.22 -11.41 7.68
CA ASN A 94 3.59 -11.72 7.32
C ASN A 94 4.47 -11.95 8.56
N TYR A 95 4.39 -11.06 9.55
CA TYR A 95 5.21 -11.14 10.76
C TYR A 95 4.86 -12.36 11.61
N VAL A 96 3.57 -12.65 11.78
CA VAL A 96 3.11 -13.84 12.49
C VAL A 96 3.54 -15.12 11.77
N SER A 97 3.38 -15.19 10.44
CA SER A 97 3.82 -16.38 9.68
C SER A 97 5.33 -16.61 9.78
N THR A 98 6.10 -15.53 9.70
CA THR A 98 7.57 -15.55 9.85
C THR A 98 7.95 -16.01 11.27
N ASP A 99 7.27 -15.51 12.29
CA ASP A 99 7.51 -15.88 13.69
C ASP A 99 7.21 -17.37 13.95
N ILE A 100 6.10 -17.89 13.41
CA ILE A 100 5.75 -19.30 13.50
C ILE A 100 6.84 -20.17 12.86
N CYS A 101 7.28 -19.82 11.64
CA CYS A 101 8.36 -20.53 10.97
C CYS A 101 9.67 -20.49 11.79
N ARG A 102 10.00 -19.34 12.38
CA ARG A 102 11.18 -19.18 13.23
C ARG A 102 11.12 -20.12 14.45
N ARG A 103 9.98 -20.16 15.14
CA ARG A 103 9.76 -21.06 16.28
C ARG A 103 9.84 -22.53 15.88
N ILE A 104 9.27 -22.92 14.74
CA ILE A 104 9.40 -24.29 14.23
C ILE A 104 10.88 -24.64 13.99
N LEU A 105 11.66 -23.74 13.39
CA LEU A 105 13.09 -23.96 13.16
C LEU A 105 13.89 -24.10 14.45
N GLN A 106 13.60 -23.27 15.45
CA GLN A 106 14.32 -23.27 16.73
C GLN A 106 13.88 -24.40 17.66
N ASP A 107 12.58 -24.51 17.91
CA ASP A 107 12.03 -25.35 18.98
C ASP A 107 11.83 -26.80 18.53
N TYR A 108 11.44 -27.02 17.27
CA TYR A 108 11.21 -28.38 16.74
C TYR A 108 12.45 -28.97 16.07
N PHE A 109 13.14 -28.19 15.24
CA PHE A 109 14.34 -28.66 14.52
C PHE A 109 15.67 -28.38 15.24
N GLY A 110 15.67 -27.60 16.33
CA GLY A 110 16.87 -27.33 17.12
C GLY A 110 17.89 -26.40 16.46
N TYR A 111 17.50 -25.63 15.44
CA TYR A 111 18.44 -24.72 14.78
C TYR A 111 18.72 -23.48 15.63
N ASN A 112 19.98 -23.05 15.65
CA ASN A 112 20.36 -21.73 16.12
C ASN A 112 20.06 -20.69 15.02
N VAL A 113 18.93 -20.00 15.14
CA VAL A 113 18.46 -19.02 14.14
C VAL A 113 18.90 -17.60 14.52
N LYS A 114 19.70 -16.99 13.65
CA LYS A 114 19.98 -15.54 13.64
C LYS A 114 19.04 -14.87 12.63
N PHE A 115 17.98 -14.26 13.15
CA PHE A 115 16.96 -13.57 12.35
C PHE A 115 17.22 -12.06 12.30
N ILE A 116 17.20 -11.48 11.10
CA ILE A 116 17.39 -10.05 10.84
C ILE A 116 16.18 -9.54 10.04
N GLN A 117 15.63 -8.40 10.47
CA GLN A 117 14.60 -7.67 9.75
C GLN A 117 14.98 -6.19 9.69
N ASN A 118 14.88 -5.60 8.49
CA ASN A 118 15.18 -4.18 8.32
C ASN A 118 13.97 -3.29 8.68
N VAL A 119 14.20 -2.00 8.78
CA VAL A 119 13.14 -0.97 8.72
C VAL A 119 13.51 -0.04 7.59
N THR A 120 12.57 0.24 6.69
CA THR A 120 12.77 1.22 5.62
C THR A 120 12.27 2.57 6.11
N ASP A 121 13.20 3.40 6.56
CA ASP A 121 12.99 4.74 7.12
C ASP A 121 13.14 5.86 6.06
N ILE A 122 13.63 5.53 4.87
CA ILE A 122 13.74 6.44 3.72
C ILE A 122 13.14 5.76 2.48
N ASP A 123 12.07 6.35 1.93
CA ASP A 123 11.37 5.90 0.72
C ASP A 123 10.54 7.07 0.14
N ASP A 124 10.26 7.04 -1.16
CA ASP A 124 9.41 8.05 -1.81
C ASP A 124 8.02 8.15 -1.16
N LYS A 125 7.47 7.02 -0.69
CA LYS A 125 6.18 6.99 0.02
C LYS A 125 6.22 7.76 1.33
N ILE A 126 7.33 7.71 2.06
CA ILE A 126 7.52 8.44 3.32
C ILE A 126 7.55 9.95 3.02
N ILE A 127 8.29 10.36 1.97
CA ILE A 127 8.39 11.78 1.57
C ILE A 127 7.02 12.33 1.17
N ILE A 128 6.25 11.57 0.38
CA ILE A 128 4.91 11.98 -0.07
C ILE A 128 3.95 12.08 1.14
N ALA A 129 3.92 11.07 2.01
CA ALA A 129 3.07 11.06 3.19
C ALA A 129 3.38 12.23 4.13
N ALA A 130 4.66 12.51 4.40
CA ALA A 130 5.08 13.63 5.24
C ALA A 130 4.62 14.99 4.67
N ARG A 131 4.72 15.19 3.35
CA ARG A 131 4.24 16.42 2.70
C ARG A 131 2.72 16.56 2.79
N GLN A 132 1.99 15.45 2.58
CA GLN A 132 0.53 15.45 2.67
C GLN A 132 0.07 15.79 4.09
N GLN A 133 0.70 15.18 5.11
CA GLN A 133 0.41 15.44 6.51
C GLN A 133 0.68 16.90 6.88
N TYR A 134 1.84 17.43 6.49
CA TYR A 134 2.19 18.83 6.73
C TYR A 134 1.16 19.79 6.10
N LEU A 135 0.76 19.56 4.85
CA LEU A 135 -0.24 20.39 4.16
C LEU A 135 -1.62 20.29 4.82
N PHE A 136 -2.01 19.11 5.29
CA PHE A 136 -3.26 18.91 6.02
C PHE A 136 -3.26 19.69 7.34
N ASP A 137 -2.17 19.59 8.11
CA ASP A 137 -2.04 20.27 9.39
C ASP A 137 -2.06 21.80 9.21
N GLU A 138 -1.32 22.31 8.22
CA GLU A 138 -1.23 23.75 7.96
C GLU A 138 -2.52 24.33 7.38
N LYS A 139 -3.18 23.66 6.41
CA LYS A 139 -4.30 24.26 5.66
C LYS A 139 -5.67 23.86 6.16
N ILE A 140 -5.80 22.72 6.85
CA ILE A 140 -7.09 22.21 7.30
C ILE A 140 -7.14 22.25 8.83
N ALA A 141 -6.25 21.53 9.52
CA ALA A 141 -6.36 21.40 10.97
C ALA A 141 -6.20 22.74 11.71
N SER A 142 -5.27 23.59 11.25
CA SER A 142 -5.04 24.93 11.84
C SER A 142 -6.13 25.96 11.51
N VAL A 143 -6.85 25.76 10.41
CA VAL A 143 -7.88 26.70 9.93
C VAL A 143 -9.25 26.34 10.52
N TYR A 144 -9.52 25.05 10.66
CA TYR A 144 -10.78 24.51 11.18
C TYR A 144 -10.64 24.01 12.62
N THR A 145 -9.89 24.75 13.44
CA THR A 145 -9.66 24.41 14.85
C THR A 145 -10.88 24.69 15.73
N GLU A 146 -11.76 25.61 15.30
CA GLU A 146 -12.98 25.96 16.03
C GLU A 146 -14.25 25.65 15.24
N LYS A 147 -15.30 25.29 15.99
CA LYS A 147 -16.63 25.04 15.45
C LYS A 147 -17.24 26.35 14.95
N ASN A 148 -17.25 26.55 13.64
CA ASN A 148 -17.98 27.64 13.00
C ASN A 148 -19.45 27.25 12.79
N ASP A 149 -20.37 28.18 13.07
CA ASP A 149 -21.81 27.98 12.87
C ASP A 149 -22.14 27.72 11.39
N GLU A 150 -21.44 28.36 10.45
CA GLU A 150 -21.64 28.14 9.01
C GLU A 150 -21.28 26.71 8.61
N LEU A 151 -20.13 26.21 9.06
CA LEU A 151 -19.71 24.82 8.82
C LEU A 151 -20.66 23.81 9.46
N THR A 152 -21.17 24.14 10.64
CA THR A 152 -22.16 23.31 11.33
C THR A 152 -23.45 23.23 10.52
N ASN A 153 -23.94 24.36 10.00
CA ASN A 153 -25.14 24.42 9.19
C ASN A 153 -24.96 23.69 7.85
N GLN A 154 -23.84 23.89 7.16
CA GLN A 154 -23.53 23.15 5.93
C GLN A 154 -23.44 21.64 6.17
N SER A 155 -22.78 21.22 7.25
CA SER A 155 -22.70 19.81 7.63
C SER A 155 -24.08 19.19 7.87
N LYS A 156 -25.01 19.95 8.49
CA LYS A 156 -26.41 19.52 8.67
C LYS A 156 -27.13 19.36 7.33
N VAL A 157 -26.96 20.31 6.40
CA VAL A 157 -27.56 20.23 5.06
C VAL A 157 -27.05 18.99 4.31
N TYR A 158 -25.74 18.72 4.35
CA TYR A 158 -25.17 17.53 3.72
C TYR A 158 -25.65 16.23 4.38
N LEU A 159 -25.76 16.20 5.72
CA LEU A 159 -26.30 15.06 6.44
C LEU A 159 -27.76 14.79 6.04
N GLN A 160 -28.58 15.84 5.96
CA GLN A 160 -29.98 15.74 5.55
C GLN A 160 -30.09 15.20 4.11
N TYR A 161 -29.30 15.74 3.17
CA TYR A 161 -29.23 15.21 1.81
C TYR A 161 -28.83 13.73 1.75
N TYR A 162 -27.86 13.32 2.57
CA TYR A 162 -27.44 11.92 2.64
C TYR A 162 -28.56 11.00 3.16
N ILE A 163 -29.27 11.42 4.21
CA ILE A 163 -30.37 10.66 4.81
C ILE A 163 -31.51 10.50 3.81
N GLU A 164 -31.97 11.59 3.19
CA GLU A 164 -33.04 11.54 2.19
C GLU A 164 -32.70 10.60 1.02
N LYS A 165 -31.43 10.59 0.60
CA LYS A 165 -30.97 9.77 -0.52
C LYS A 165 -30.74 8.30 -0.18
N ASN A 166 -30.20 8.00 1.01
CA ASN A 166 -29.69 6.66 1.34
C ASN A 166 -30.49 5.95 2.44
N LEU A 167 -31.32 6.66 3.19
CA LEU A 167 -32.07 6.15 4.35
C LEU A 167 -33.55 6.56 4.25
N PRO A 168 -34.30 6.03 3.26
CA PRO A 168 -35.70 6.41 3.03
C PRO A 168 -36.65 6.01 4.17
N GLU A 169 -36.21 5.13 5.07
CA GLU A 169 -36.98 4.66 6.23
C GLU A 169 -37.01 5.68 7.38
N PHE A 170 -36.15 6.69 7.34
CA PHE A 170 -36.14 7.77 8.34
C PHE A 170 -37.05 8.92 7.88
N SER A 171 -38.00 9.30 8.73
CA SER A 171 -38.98 10.37 8.46
C SER A 171 -39.06 11.44 9.57
N GLY A 172 -38.15 11.42 10.54
CA GLY A 172 -38.12 12.32 11.69
C GLY A 172 -37.25 13.57 11.48
N ASP A 173 -37.16 14.41 12.50
CA ASP A 173 -36.25 15.56 12.52
C ASP A 173 -34.81 15.07 12.71
N VAL A 174 -33.92 15.49 11.80
CA VAL A 174 -32.52 15.03 11.79
C VAL A 174 -31.77 15.41 13.07
N GLU A 175 -32.08 16.55 13.69
CA GLU A 175 -31.39 17.01 14.91
C GLU A 175 -31.89 16.33 16.17
N LYS A 176 -33.19 16.04 16.25
CA LYS A 176 -33.82 15.52 17.47
C LYS A 176 -33.96 14.00 17.47
N ASP A 177 -34.30 13.42 16.32
CA ASP A 177 -34.82 12.06 16.26
C ASP A 177 -33.81 11.07 15.67
N PHE A 178 -32.88 11.54 14.83
CA PHE A 178 -31.95 10.68 14.09
C PHE A 178 -31.06 9.82 14.99
N LEU A 179 -30.52 10.39 16.07
CA LEU A 179 -29.69 9.62 17.02
C LEU A 179 -30.48 8.56 17.78
N ASN A 180 -31.76 8.79 18.05
CA ASN A 180 -32.61 7.81 18.72
C ASN A 180 -33.04 6.71 17.75
N TRP A 181 -33.38 7.06 16.52
CA TRP A 181 -33.71 6.12 15.45
C TRP A 181 -32.54 5.20 15.07
N THR A 182 -31.32 5.75 14.94
CA THR A 182 -30.12 4.93 14.68
C THR A 182 -29.83 3.94 15.81
N LYS A 183 -30.13 4.29 17.07
CA LYS A 183 -30.00 3.38 18.22
C LYS A 183 -31.05 2.27 18.20
N SER A 184 -32.28 2.53 17.73
CA SER A 184 -33.31 1.48 17.62
C SER A 184 -32.98 0.43 16.54
N ILE A 185 -32.26 0.81 15.49
CA ILE A 185 -31.82 -0.14 14.44
C ILE A 185 -30.71 -1.07 14.94
N LYS A 186 -29.82 -0.58 15.82
CA LYS A 186 -28.69 -1.35 16.37
C LYS A 186 -29.06 -2.38 17.44
N GLN A 187 -30.33 -2.46 17.86
CA GLN A 187 -30.80 -3.44 18.86
C GLN A 187 -31.37 -4.73 18.26
N ILE A 188 -31.15 -4.97 16.96
CA ILE A 188 -31.41 -6.23 16.26
C ILE A 188 -30.05 -6.89 15.97
#